data_AF-U1Q456-F1
#
_entry.id   AF-U1Q456-F1
#
_cell.length_a   1.000
_cell.length_b   1.000
_cell.length_c   1.000
_cell.angle_alpha   90.00
_cell.angle_beta   90.00
_cell.angle_gamma   90.00
#
_symmetry.space_group_name_H-M   'P 1'
#
loop_
_entity.id
_entity.type
_entity.pdbx_description
1 polymer ?
#
loop_
_entity_poly.entity_id
_entity_poly.type
_entity_poly.pdbx_seq_one_letter_code
_entity_poly.pdbx_strand_id
1 'polypeptide(L)'
;MSRTRLSTYTAPPAEVARALDALRAQYEAPTVFPPEALAEAEAAATAWAQDGPARLLATGARDARALDLVTIDPPGSMDLDQAVLLERLPAQTDHAGAPTGDALGPAAAYRVHYAIASLATFVTPGGALDAELRRRGETIYAPDAATPLHPEVLSHGAASLLEDVDRPACLWTIDLDARGEVLSARVERALVRSRARLTYDQVQAAIDEVGSLPPSAPADLPGLLAEIGRLRLEREAARGGISMTTPEQVIEVAGTAGTREAAGTAGPDGPDASDGSSAPAGYRLAYRVPVPAEQYNAQISLLTGMCAARIMVECGVGILRTLPPARPEDY
;
A
#
# COMPACT_ATOMS: atom_id res chain seq x y z
N MET A 1 -0.84 9.65 24.79
CA MET A 1 -1.73 8.93 25.71
C MET A 1 -1.60 7.44 25.46
N SER A 2 -1.44 6.61 26.49
CA SER A 2 -1.41 5.15 26.37
C SER A 2 -2.72 4.65 25.74
N ARG A 3 -2.70 4.26 24.47
CA ARG A 3 -3.86 3.67 23.79
C ARG A 3 -4.23 2.37 24.51
N THR A 4 -5.49 2.26 24.95
CA THR A 4 -6.01 1.12 25.70
C THR A 4 -5.94 -0.15 24.86
N ARG A 5 -4.90 -0.97 25.04
CA ARG A 5 -4.80 -2.31 24.47
C ARG A 5 -5.44 -3.31 25.42
N LEU A 6 -6.35 -4.12 24.89
CA LEU A 6 -6.83 -5.33 25.56
C LEU A 6 -6.00 -6.51 25.05
N SER A 7 -5.42 -7.27 25.96
CA SER A 7 -4.58 -8.42 25.64
C SER A 7 -5.02 -9.65 26.42
N THR A 8 -4.89 -10.83 25.80
CA THR A 8 -5.40 -12.11 26.32
C THR A 8 -4.25 -13.07 26.70
N TYR A 9 -4.59 -14.33 27.01
CA TYR A 9 -3.64 -15.41 27.27
C TYR A 9 -2.57 -15.52 26.16
N THR A 10 -1.32 -15.79 26.55
CA THR A 10 -0.22 -16.03 25.61
C THR A 10 -0.09 -17.53 25.36
N ALA A 11 -0.40 -17.95 24.14
CA ALA A 11 -0.40 -19.36 23.74
C ALA A 11 1.03 -19.88 23.51
N PRO A 12 1.31 -21.17 23.82
CA PRO A 12 2.61 -21.76 23.60
C PRO A 12 3.00 -21.78 22.10
N PRO A 13 4.25 -21.41 21.75
CA PRO A 13 4.70 -21.32 20.36
C PRO A 13 4.47 -22.59 19.53
N ALA A 14 4.80 -23.75 20.10
CA ALA A 14 4.78 -25.03 19.39
C ALA A 14 3.37 -25.52 19.04
N GLU A 15 2.37 -25.15 19.84
CA GLU A 15 0.97 -25.48 19.56
C GLU A 15 0.43 -24.61 18.44
N VAL A 16 0.68 -23.30 18.52
CA VAL A 16 0.25 -22.33 17.50
C VAL A 16 0.93 -22.61 16.16
N ALA A 17 2.24 -22.83 16.13
CA ALA A 17 2.97 -23.15 14.91
C ALA A 17 2.40 -24.39 14.22
N ARG A 18 2.13 -25.46 14.97
CA ARG A 18 1.54 -26.70 14.42
C ARG A 18 0.15 -26.47 13.85
N ALA A 19 -0.67 -25.64 14.50
CA ALA A 19 -2.00 -25.29 14.00
C ALA A 19 -1.92 -24.46 12.71
N LEU A 20 -0.99 -23.49 12.64
CA LEU A 20 -0.76 -22.68 11.43
C LEU A 20 -0.24 -23.55 10.27
N ASP A 21 0.65 -24.50 10.53
CA ASP A 21 1.13 -25.45 9.51
C ASP A 21 0.01 -26.37 9.01
N ALA A 22 -0.87 -26.83 9.91
CA ALA A 22 -2.05 -27.60 9.53
C ALA A 22 -3.01 -26.79 8.65
N LEU A 23 -3.21 -25.50 8.96
CA LEU A 23 -4.03 -24.60 8.14
C LEU A 23 -3.40 -24.37 6.77
N ARG A 24 -2.09 -24.12 6.69
CA ARG A 24 -1.37 -24.00 5.41
C ARG A 24 -1.54 -25.23 4.54
N ALA A 25 -1.40 -26.42 5.12
CA ALA A 25 -1.60 -27.67 4.40
C ALA A 25 -3.07 -27.86 3.96
N GLN A 26 -4.04 -27.53 4.82
CA GLN A 26 -5.46 -27.65 4.51
C GLN A 26 -5.90 -26.72 3.38
N TYR A 27 -5.40 -25.48 3.35
CA TYR A 27 -5.73 -24.48 2.34
C TYR A 27 -4.75 -24.49 1.16
N GLU A 28 -3.85 -25.49 1.09
CA GLU A 28 -2.86 -25.66 0.02
C GLU A 28 -2.02 -24.39 -0.23
N ALA A 29 -1.67 -23.69 0.86
CA ALA A 29 -0.88 -22.46 0.79
C ALA A 29 0.46 -22.75 0.08
N PRO A 30 0.78 -22.02 -1.02
CA PRO A 30 2.01 -22.23 -1.76
C PRO A 30 3.24 -22.09 -0.86
N THR A 31 4.20 -23.01 -0.96
CA THR A 31 5.38 -22.98 -0.09
C THR A 31 6.51 -22.17 -0.72
N VAL A 32 7.30 -22.80 -1.58
CA VAL A 32 8.47 -22.21 -2.23
C VAL A 32 8.15 -21.86 -3.68
N PHE A 33 8.80 -20.81 -4.19
CA PHE A 33 8.75 -20.52 -5.62
C PHE A 33 9.53 -21.59 -6.39
N PRO A 34 9.03 -22.03 -7.56
CA PRO A 34 9.81 -22.87 -8.47
C PRO A 34 11.12 -22.18 -8.89
N PRO A 35 12.24 -22.92 -9.03
CA PRO A 35 13.54 -22.35 -9.41
C PRO A 35 13.49 -21.50 -10.70
N GLU A 36 12.71 -21.93 -11.68
CA GLU A 36 12.52 -21.22 -12.94
C GLU A 36 11.81 -19.86 -12.77
N ALA A 37 10.85 -19.76 -11.84
CA ALA A 37 10.16 -18.51 -11.53
C ALA A 37 11.08 -17.53 -10.79
N LEU A 38 11.93 -18.04 -9.89
CA LEU A 38 12.95 -17.24 -9.21
C LEU A 38 13.99 -16.71 -10.20
N ALA A 39 14.49 -17.56 -11.10
CA ALA A 39 15.45 -17.16 -12.12
C ALA A 39 14.88 -16.08 -13.06
N GLU A 40 13.61 -16.20 -13.47
CA GLU A 40 12.94 -15.14 -14.25
C GLU A 40 12.82 -13.82 -13.48
N ALA A 41 12.45 -13.88 -12.20
CA ALA A 41 12.33 -12.70 -11.34
C ALA A 41 13.69 -11.99 -11.14
N GLU A 42 14.76 -12.74 -10.85
CA GLU A 42 16.11 -12.22 -10.71
C GLU A 42 16.65 -11.61 -12.01
N ALA A 43 16.40 -12.27 -13.15
CA ALA A 43 16.77 -11.74 -14.45
C ALA A 43 16.03 -10.42 -14.77
N ALA A 44 14.72 -10.35 -14.48
CA ALA A 44 13.93 -9.13 -14.68
C ALA A 44 14.42 -7.97 -13.79
N ALA A 45 14.72 -8.25 -12.51
CA ALA A 45 15.27 -7.27 -11.59
C ALA A 45 16.66 -6.78 -12.04
N THR A 46 17.52 -7.70 -12.49
CA THR A 46 18.85 -7.38 -13.01
C THR A 46 18.77 -6.51 -14.26
N ALA A 47 17.90 -6.86 -15.21
CA ALA A 47 17.68 -6.08 -16.41
C ALA A 47 17.14 -4.67 -16.10
N TRP A 48 16.28 -4.54 -15.08
CA TRP A 48 15.83 -3.24 -14.62
C TRP A 48 16.96 -2.39 -14.04
N ALA A 49 17.82 -2.99 -13.20
CA ALA A 49 18.96 -2.30 -12.61
C ALA A 49 19.99 -1.80 -13.64
N GLN A 50 20.11 -2.49 -14.79
CA GLN A 50 21.04 -2.12 -15.86
C GLN A 50 20.56 -0.91 -16.67
N ASP A 51 19.35 -0.97 -17.23
CA ASP A 51 18.85 0.08 -18.14
C ASP A 51 17.34 0.35 -18.04
N GLY A 52 16.66 -0.24 -17.06
CA GLY A 52 15.20 -0.22 -16.91
C GLY A 52 14.57 1.17 -16.98
N PRO A 53 15.03 2.16 -16.20
CA PRO A 53 14.52 3.52 -16.26
C PRO A 53 14.62 4.15 -17.65
N ALA A 54 15.77 4.06 -18.30
CA ALA A 54 15.99 4.61 -19.64
C ALA A 54 15.13 3.90 -20.70
N ARG A 55 15.05 2.57 -20.62
CA ARG A 55 14.23 1.74 -21.49
C ARG A 55 12.74 2.04 -21.32
N LEU A 56 12.26 2.23 -20.09
CA LEU A 56 10.88 2.61 -19.82
C LEU A 56 10.53 3.97 -20.45
N LEU A 57 11.37 4.99 -20.24
CA LEU A 57 11.17 6.32 -20.81
C LEU A 57 11.19 6.29 -22.35
N ALA A 58 12.07 5.47 -22.96
CA ALA A 58 12.12 5.30 -24.41
C ALA A 58 10.82 4.71 -25.00
N THR A 59 9.99 4.02 -24.20
CA THR A 59 8.65 3.56 -24.63
C THR A 59 7.56 4.63 -24.56
N GLY A 60 7.91 5.89 -24.27
CA GLY A 60 6.96 6.99 -24.09
C GLY A 60 6.31 7.05 -22.72
N ALA A 61 6.84 6.34 -21.72
CA ALA A 61 6.39 6.49 -20.34
C ALA A 61 6.74 7.90 -19.81
N ARG A 62 5.87 8.43 -18.94
CA ARG A 62 6.07 9.75 -18.36
C ARG A 62 7.23 9.76 -17.36
N ASP A 63 8.09 10.75 -17.45
CA ASP A 63 9.01 11.08 -16.36
C ASP A 63 8.25 11.87 -15.30
N ALA A 64 7.97 11.23 -14.16
CA ALA A 64 7.22 11.79 -13.05
C ALA A 64 8.08 11.88 -11.78
N ARG A 65 9.41 11.77 -11.91
CA ARG A 65 10.35 11.84 -10.76
C ARG A 65 10.37 13.18 -10.06
N ALA A 66 9.80 14.22 -10.66
CA ALA A 66 9.64 15.54 -10.06
C ALA A 66 8.42 15.64 -9.12
N LEU A 67 7.52 14.66 -9.12
CA LEU A 67 6.41 14.62 -8.18
C LEU A 67 6.92 14.14 -6.81
N ASP A 68 6.61 14.88 -5.75
CA ASP A 68 7.01 14.55 -4.39
C ASP A 68 6.06 13.52 -3.76
N LEU A 69 5.98 12.37 -4.41
CA LEU A 69 5.22 11.20 -3.97
C LEU A 69 5.79 10.66 -2.66
N VAL A 70 4.94 10.15 -1.78
CA VAL A 70 5.33 9.44 -0.55
C VAL A 70 4.54 8.15 -0.38
N THR A 71 5.08 7.17 0.33
CA THR A 71 4.33 5.97 0.73
C THR A 71 3.84 6.11 2.17
N ILE A 72 2.73 5.44 2.51
CA ILE A 72 2.14 5.47 3.86
C ILE A 72 1.68 4.05 4.20
N ASP A 73 2.45 3.38 5.06
CA ASP A 73 2.32 1.93 5.28
C ASP A 73 2.54 1.56 6.75
N PRO A 74 2.27 0.30 7.17
CA PRO A 74 2.65 -0.17 8.49
C PRO A 74 4.17 -0.06 8.73
N PRO A 75 4.63 0.10 9.98
CA PRO A 75 6.06 0.14 10.29
C PRO A 75 6.79 -1.11 9.79
N GLY A 76 7.96 -0.91 9.16
CA GLY A 76 8.80 -2.00 8.64
C GLY A 76 8.37 -2.54 7.27
N SER A 77 7.31 -2.01 6.66
CA SER A 77 6.88 -2.44 5.32
C SER A 77 7.96 -2.22 4.27
N MET A 78 8.16 -3.25 3.44
CA MET A 78 9.09 -3.26 2.31
C MET A 78 8.37 -3.52 0.98
N ASP A 79 7.18 -4.12 1.00
CA ASP A 79 6.31 -4.31 -0.16
C ASP A 79 5.42 -3.08 -0.33
N LEU A 80 5.97 -2.03 -0.94
CA LEU A 80 5.34 -0.72 -1.05
C LEU A 80 4.68 -0.59 -2.43
N ASP A 81 3.40 -0.96 -2.49
CA ASP A 81 2.63 -1.02 -3.73
C ASP A 81 2.16 0.35 -4.23
N GLN A 82 2.07 1.34 -3.34
CA GLN A 82 1.36 2.59 -3.62
C GLN A 82 2.07 3.80 -3.03
N ALA A 83 2.10 4.90 -3.80
CA ALA A 83 2.60 6.20 -3.35
C ALA A 83 1.63 7.30 -3.76
N VAL A 84 1.51 8.34 -2.92
CA VAL A 84 0.53 9.41 -3.08
C VAL A 84 1.18 10.79 -3.01
N LEU A 85 0.66 11.72 -3.80
CA LEU A 85 0.85 13.16 -3.66
C LEU A 85 -0.54 13.81 -3.81
N LEU A 86 -0.86 14.71 -2.90
CA LEU A 86 -2.13 15.44 -2.87
C LEU A 86 -1.81 16.91 -3.08
N GLU A 87 -2.56 17.58 -3.96
CA GLU A 87 -2.39 19.00 -4.24
C GLU A 87 -3.74 19.70 -4.12
N ARG A 88 -3.73 20.91 -3.54
CA ARG A 88 -4.83 21.85 -3.70
C ARG A 88 -4.63 22.64 -4.99
N LEU A 89 -5.66 22.66 -5.82
CA LEU A 89 -5.64 23.44 -7.05
C LEU A 89 -6.14 24.88 -6.76
N PRO A 90 -5.58 25.91 -7.44
CA PRO A 90 -6.09 27.27 -7.34
C PRO A 90 -7.55 27.32 -7.78
N ALA A 91 -8.37 28.10 -7.08
CA ALA A 91 -9.71 28.41 -7.56
C ALA A 91 -9.61 29.05 -8.94
N GLN A 92 -10.28 28.49 -9.94
CA GLN A 92 -10.46 29.17 -11.22
C GLN A 92 -11.28 30.43 -10.96
N THR A 93 -10.61 31.56 -10.88
CA THR A 93 -11.27 32.85 -11.03
C THR A 93 -11.68 32.98 -12.48
N ASP A 94 -12.97 33.07 -12.75
CA ASP A 94 -13.50 33.43 -14.06
C ASP A 94 -12.83 34.72 -14.53
N HIS A 95 -11.81 34.59 -15.37
CA HIS A 95 -11.12 35.70 -16.03
C HIS A 95 -11.40 35.63 -17.53
N ALA A 96 -12.65 35.94 -17.89
CA ALA A 96 -13.01 36.75 -19.06
C ALA A 96 -14.54 36.85 -19.16
N GLY A 97 -15.05 38.08 -19.28
CA GLY A 97 -16.47 38.36 -19.50
C GLY A 97 -16.97 37.89 -20.87
N ALA A 98 -17.32 36.61 -20.96
CA ALA A 98 -18.16 36.07 -22.03
C ALA A 98 -19.29 35.24 -21.39
N PRO A 99 -20.57 35.63 -21.52
CA PRO A 99 -21.68 34.79 -21.12
C PRO A 99 -21.85 33.70 -22.18
N THR A 100 -21.12 32.59 -22.06
CA THR A 100 -21.47 31.36 -22.78
C THR A 100 -22.44 30.59 -21.91
N GLY A 101 -23.69 30.49 -22.37
CA GLY A 101 -24.83 29.92 -21.66
C GLY A 101 -24.82 28.39 -21.48
N ASP A 102 -23.65 27.80 -21.31
CA ASP A 102 -23.51 26.41 -20.88
C ASP A 102 -22.97 26.42 -19.44
N ALA A 103 -23.69 25.79 -18.52
CA ALA A 103 -23.30 25.74 -17.12
C ALA A 103 -21.85 25.24 -16.98
N LEU A 104 -20.95 26.12 -16.51
CA LEU A 104 -19.57 25.75 -16.23
C LEU A 104 -19.61 24.58 -15.23
N GLY A 105 -19.11 23.42 -15.65
CA GLY A 105 -19.03 22.25 -14.77
C GLY A 105 -18.23 22.57 -13.50
N PRO A 106 -18.38 21.76 -12.44
CA PRO A 106 -17.63 21.97 -11.19
C PRO A 106 -16.12 22.08 -11.45
N ALA A 107 -15.50 23.13 -10.92
CA ALA A 107 -14.06 23.36 -11.04
C ALA A 107 -13.27 22.39 -10.15
N ALA A 108 -12.11 21.96 -10.62
CA ALA A 108 -11.21 21.12 -9.85
C ALA A 108 -10.61 21.91 -8.68
N ALA A 109 -10.78 21.38 -7.47
CA ALA A 109 -10.26 21.94 -6.22
C ALA A 109 -9.06 21.16 -5.68
N TYR A 110 -8.96 19.87 -6.02
CA TYR A 110 -7.85 19.01 -5.61
C TYR A 110 -7.36 18.17 -6.78
N ARG A 111 -6.08 17.79 -6.71
CA ARG A 111 -5.46 16.80 -7.58
C ARG A 111 -4.82 15.72 -6.73
N VAL A 112 -5.12 14.47 -7.07
CA VAL A 112 -4.53 13.28 -6.49
C VAL A 112 -3.61 12.66 -7.53
N HIS A 113 -2.32 12.61 -7.21
CA HIS A 113 -1.36 11.78 -7.89
C HIS A 113 -1.20 10.48 -7.11
N TYR A 114 -1.46 9.36 -7.76
CA TYR A 114 -1.45 8.05 -7.11
C TYR A 114 -0.70 7.04 -7.97
N ALA A 115 0.52 6.70 -7.55
CA ALA A 115 1.38 5.76 -8.24
C ALA A 115 1.14 4.36 -7.68
N ILE A 116 0.87 3.39 -8.56
CA ILE A 116 0.80 1.96 -8.23
C ILE A 116 2.03 1.28 -8.84
N ALA A 117 2.75 0.47 -8.05
CA ALA A 117 3.91 -0.29 -8.49
C ALA A 117 3.60 -1.10 -9.76
N SER A 118 4.43 -0.96 -10.80
CA SER A 118 4.19 -1.61 -12.09
C SER A 118 4.88 -2.98 -12.15
N LEU A 119 4.33 -3.96 -11.44
CA LEU A 119 4.82 -5.36 -11.48
C LEU A 119 4.76 -5.97 -12.89
N ALA A 120 3.82 -5.52 -13.72
CA ALA A 120 3.73 -5.88 -15.14
C ALA A 120 4.99 -5.50 -15.96
N THR A 121 5.88 -4.66 -15.42
CA THR A 121 7.19 -4.36 -16.01
C THR A 121 8.18 -5.53 -15.89
N PHE A 122 7.99 -6.38 -14.87
CA PHE A 122 8.92 -7.46 -14.50
C PHE A 122 8.38 -8.84 -14.86
N VAL A 123 7.05 -8.99 -14.95
CA VAL A 123 6.40 -10.28 -15.23
C VAL A 123 6.10 -10.39 -16.71
N THR A 124 6.68 -11.39 -17.38
CA THR A 124 6.40 -11.70 -18.79
C THR A 124 5.21 -12.65 -18.90
N PRO A 125 4.12 -12.28 -19.60
CA PRO A 125 2.99 -13.17 -19.81
C PRO A 125 3.39 -14.50 -20.45
N GLY A 126 2.91 -15.61 -19.90
CA GLY A 126 3.22 -16.97 -20.34
C GLY A 126 4.54 -17.55 -19.81
N GLY A 127 5.34 -16.77 -19.09
CA GLY A 127 6.57 -17.23 -18.43
C GLY A 127 6.31 -18.09 -17.18
N ALA A 128 7.39 -18.65 -16.62
CA ALA A 128 7.31 -19.46 -15.41
C ALA A 128 6.87 -18.66 -14.19
N LEU A 129 7.33 -17.40 -14.06
CA LEU A 129 6.91 -16.50 -13.00
C LEU A 129 5.42 -16.21 -13.10
N ASP A 130 4.92 -15.82 -14.27
CA ASP A 130 3.49 -15.54 -14.48
C ASP A 130 2.59 -16.76 -14.15
N ALA A 131 3.01 -17.97 -14.56
CA ALA A 131 2.28 -19.19 -14.21
C ALA A 131 2.22 -19.44 -12.69
N GLU A 132 3.29 -19.14 -11.96
CA GLU A 132 3.33 -19.26 -10.50
C GLU A 132 2.48 -18.17 -9.82
N LEU A 133 2.58 -16.90 -10.26
CA LEU A 133 1.77 -15.81 -9.71
C LEU A 133 0.27 -16.06 -9.88
N ARG A 134 -0.15 -16.58 -11.03
CA ARG A 134 -1.54 -16.98 -11.28
C ARG A 134 -2.02 -18.12 -10.39
N ARG A 135 -1.12 -19.02 -9.99
CA ARG A 135 -1.42 -20.10 -9.04
C ARG A 135 -1.55 -19.59 -7.61
N ARG A 136 -0.70 -18.65 -7.21
CA ARG A 136 -0.71 -18.03 -5.88
C ARG A 136 -1.91 -17.11 -5.67
N GLY A 137 -2.22 -16.26 -6.65
CA GLY A 137 -3.36 -15.35 -6.65
C GLY A 137 -3.24 -14.15 -5.70
N GLU A 138 -2.78 -14.36 -4.46
CA GLU A 138 -2.63 -13.33 -3.43
C GLU A 138 -1.45 -13.61 -2.48
N THR A 139 -1.07 -12.61 -1.68
CA THR A 139 -0.19 -12.82 -0.53
C THR A 139 -1.03 -13.26 0.65
N ILE A 140 -0.69 -14.39 1.27
CA ILE A 140 -1.37 -14.90 2.47
C ILE A 140 -0.59 -14.47 3.70
N TYR A 141 -1.18 -13.64 4.55
CA TYR A 141 -0.56 -13.20 5.80
C TYR A 141 -1.00 -14.11 6.97
N ALA A 142 -0.08 -14.93 7.48
CA ALA A 142 -0.27 -15.65 8.73
C ALA A 142 0.47 -14.93 9.88
N PRO A 143 0.11 -15.18 11.15
CA PRO A 143 0.69 -14.47 12.30
C PRO A 143 2.20 -14.63 12.50
N ASP A 144 2.76 -15.72 11.98
CA ASP A 144 4.16 -16.13 12.08
C ASP A 144 4.96 -15.83 10.81
N ALA A 145 4.33 -15.91 9.63
CA ALA A 145 4.98 -15.62 8.35
C ALA A 145 3.97 -15.27 7.26
N ALA A 146 4.41 -14.45 6.29
CA ALA A 146 3.69 -14.24 5.04
C ALA A 146 4.06 -15.30 4.00
N THR A 147 3.10 -15.71 3.19
CA THR A 147 3.32 -16.45 1.94
C THR A 147 3.16 -15.46 0.79
N PRO A 148 4.26 -14.92 0.23
CA PRO A 148 4.19 -13.80 -0.68
C PRO A 148 3.67 -14.21 -2.06
N LEU A 149 2.90 -13.32 -2.68
CA LEU A 149 2.50 -13.43 -4.08
C LEU A 149 3.73 -13.39 -4.99
N HIS A 150 4.62 -12.40 -4.78
CA HIS A 150 5.81 -12.17 -5.61
C HIS A 150 7.10 -12.56 -4.88
N PRO A 151 8.15 -12.99 -5.62
CA PRO A 151 9.49 -13.15 -5.05
C PRO A 151 10.02 -11.83 -4.47
N GLU A 152 10.74 -11.89 -3.35
CA GLU A 152 11.23 -10.71 -2.62
C GLU A 152 12.12 -9.79 -3.46
N VAL A 153 12.87 -10.34 -4.42
CA VAL A 153 13.68 -9.55 -5.37
C VAL A 153 12.84 -8.52 -6.15
N LEU A 154 11.54 -8.79 -6.30
CA LEU A 154 10.56 -7.87 -6.88
C LEU A 154 9.80 -7.08 -5.81
N SER A 155 9.07 -7.76 -4.91
CA SER A 155 8.17 -7.13 -3.93
C SER A 155 8.90 -6.30 -2.86
N HIS A 156 10.08 -6.72 -2.39
CA HIS A 156 10.89 -5.93 -1.46
C HIS A 156 11.97 -5.12 -2.17
N GLY A 157 12.04 -5.20 -3.50
CA GLY A 157 13.17 -4.72 -4.29
C GLY A 157 12.75 -3.93 -5.52
N ALA A 158 12.82 -4.57 -6.69
CA ALA A 158 12.80 -3.89 -7.98
C ALA A 158 11.46 -3.21 -8.31
N ALA A 159 10.34 -3.75 -7.80
CA ALA A 159 9.00 -3.20 -8.05
C ALA A 159 8.52 -2.26 -6.93
N SER A 160 8.94 -2.51 -5.69
CA SER A 160 8.58 -1.71 -4.51
C SER A 160 8.92 -0.23 -4.69
N LEU A 161 7.98 0.66 -4.34
CA LEU A 161 8.13 2.12 -4.38
C LEU A 161 9.00 2.67 -3.22
N LEU A 162 10.17 2.06 -3.03
CA LEU A 162 11.15 2.44 -2.02
C LEU A 162 11.57 3.91 -2.14
N GLU A 163 11.88 4.50 -0.98
CA GLU A 163 12.34 5.87 -0.84
C GLU A 163 13.60 6.15 -1.67
N ASP A 164 13.57 7.25 -2.42
CA ASP A 164 14.63 7.77 -3.27
C ASP A 164 15.16 6.84 -4.36
N VAL A 165 14.37 5.84 -4.76
CA VAL A 165 14.72 4.96 -5.89
C VAL A 165 13.76 5.12 -7.06
N ASP A 166 14.33 5.14 -8.27
CA ASP A 166 13.54 5.19 -9.52
C ASP A 166 12.79 3.86 -9.73
N ARG A 167 11.47 3.95 -9.90
CA ARG A 167 10.58 2.79 -10.01
C ARG A 167 9.54 2.96 -11.11
N PRO A 168 9.17 1.86 -11.80
CA PRO A 168 8.10 1.89 -12.77
C PRO A 168 6.75 1.88 -12.05
N ALA A 169 5.82 2.73 -12.46
CA ALA A 169 4.49 2.81 -11.88
C ALA A 169 3.39 3.01 -12.93
N CYS A 170 2.18 2.59 -12.61
CA CYS A 170 0.97 3.14 -13.20
C CYS A 170 0.59 4.38 -12.41
N LEU A 171 0.82 5.56 -12.98
CA LEU A 171 0.53 6.84 -12.34
C LEU A 171 -0.87 7.31 -12.69
N TRP A 172 -1.73 7.38 -11.68
CA TRP A 172 -3.02 8.02 -11.76
C TRP A 172 -2.89 9.52 -11.49
N THR A 173 -3.61 10.33 -12.25
CA THR A 173 -3.90 11.73 -11.91
C THR A 173 -5.41 11.90 -11.91
N ILE A 174 -5.96 12.23 -10.75
CA ILE A 174 -7.40 12.31 -10.51
C ILE A 174 -7.71 13.71 -10.00
N ASP A 175 -8.56 14.44 -10.72
CA ASP A 175 -9.02 15.76 -10.30
C ASP A 175 -10.36 15.64 -9.58
N LEU A 176 -10.44 16.26 -8.41
CA LEU A 176 -11.62 16.28 -7.56
C LEU A 176 -12.20 17.68 -7.45
N ASP A 177 -13.53 17.78 -7.38
CA ASP A 177 -14.19 19.04 -7.04
C ASP A 177 -14.07 19.37 -5.54
N ALA A 178 -14.60 20.53 -5.12
CA ALA A 178 -14.58 20.98 -3.73
C ALA A 178 -15.35 20.06 -2.76
N ARG A 179 -16.17 19.13 -3.27
CA ARG A 179 -16.91 18.14 -2.48
C ARG A 179 -16.24 16.76 -2.54
N GLY A 180 -15.08 16.67 -3.18
CA GLY A 180 -14.34 15.44 -3.36
C GLY A 180 -14.89 14.55 -4.48
N GLU A 181 -15.83 14.98 -5.32
CA GLU A 181 -16.31 14.20 -6.47
C GLU A 181 -15.26 14.10 -7.58
N VAL A 182 -15.21 12.96 -8.27
CA VAL A 182 -14.30 12.77 -9.41
C VAL A 182 -14.78 13.58 -10.60
N LEU A 183 -13.94 14.49 -11.07
CA LEU A 183 -14.15 15.26 -12.31
C LEU A 183 -13.48 14.60 -13.50
N SER A 184 -12.24 14.14 -13.31
CA SER A 184 -11.49 13.42 -14.33
C SER A 184 -10.49 12.46 -13.68
N ALA A 185 -10.15 11.41 -14.41
CA ALA A 185 -9.11 10.48 -14.03
C ALA A 185 -8.36 10.05 -15.30
N ARG A 186 -7.03 10.04 -15.22
CA ARG A 186 -6.17 9.44 -16.25
C ARG A 186 -5.14 8.55 -15.60
N VAL A 187 -4.73 7.52 -16.32
CA VAL A 187 -3.64 6.62 -15.94
C VAL A 187 -2.63 6.52 -17.06
N GLU A 188 -1.35 6.56 -16.71
CA GLU A 188 -0.24 6.47 -17.66
C GLU A 188 0.91 5.68 -17.02
N ARG A 189 1.70 4.98 -17.84
CA ARG A 189 2.96 4.37 -17.36
C ARG A 189 3.95 5.49 -17.06
N ALA A 190 4.59 5.43 -15.91
CA ALA A 190 5.50 6.48 -15.45
C ALA A 190 6.74 5.91 -14.75
N LEU A 191 7.82 6.67 -14.80
CA LEU A 191 8.97 6.54 -13.90
C LEU A 191 8.78 7.51 -12.73
N VAL A 192 8.73 6.99 -11.51
CA VAL A 192 8.51 7.76 -10.29
C VAL A 192 9.67 7.60 -9.30
N ARG A 193 9.74 8.50 -8.31
CA ARG A 193 10.65 8.40 -7.17
C ARG A 193 9.90 8.85 -5.91
N SER A 194 9.69 7.93 -4.96
CA SER A 194 9.13 8.29 -3.65
C SER A 194 10.14 9.10 -2.84
N ARG A 195 9.70 10.10 -2.10
CA ARG A 195 10.55 11.00 -1.28
C ARG A 195 10.66 10.60 0.17
N ALA A 196 9.67 9.85 0.66
CA ALA A 196 9.61 9.42 2.04
C ALA A 196 8.78 8.15 2.17
N ARG A 197 9.24 7.23 3.01
CA ARG A 197 8.45 6.12 3.52
C ARG A 197 7.87 6.49 4.88
N LEU A 198 6.58 6.83 4.90
CA LEU A 198 5.88 7.24 6.10
C LEU A 198 5.10 6.09 6.72
N THR A 199 4.85 6.19 8.02
CA THR A 199 3.93 5.32 8.74
C THR A 199 2.61 6.02 9.02
N TYR A 200 1.53 5.26 9.15
CA TYR A 200 0.22 5.80 9.54
C TYR A 200 0.27 6.59 10.85
N ASP A 201 1.05 6.14 11.84
CA ASP A 201 1.21 6.86 13.11
C ASP A 201 1.95 8.19 12.94
N GLN A 202 2.97 8.28 12.06
CA GLN A 202 3.64 9.55 11.76
C GLN A 202 2.69 10.55 11.10
N VAL A 203 1.91 10.08 10.12
CA VAL A 203 0.93 10.92 9.43
C VAL A 203 -0.17 11.37 10.39
N GLN A 204 -0.67 10.49 11.24
CA GLN A 204 -1.67 10.85 12.24
C GLN A 204 -1.11 11.86 13.26
N ALA A 205 0.10 11.67 13.76
CA ALA A 205 0.73 12.62 14.68
C ALA A 205 0.91 14.00 14.05
N ALA A 206 1.19 14.07 12.75
CA ALA A 206 1.24 15.33 12.02
C ALA A 206 -0.14 15.96 11.80
N ILE A 207 -1.18 15.16 11.55
CA ILE A 207 -2.58 15.64 11.50
C ILE A 207 -3.01 16.23 12.86
N ASP A 208 -2.61 15.57 13.94
CA ASP A 208 -2.98 15.97 15.31
C ASP A 208 -2.12 17.14 15.84
N GLU A 209 -1.20 17.68 15.03
CA GLU A 209 -0.25 18.74 15.40
C GLU A 209 0.65 18.38 16.59
N VAL A 210 0.88 17.09 16.84
CA VAL A 210 1.74 16.57 17.92
C VAL A 210 3.13 16.14 17.41
N GLY A 211 3.28 15.98 16.10
CA GLY A 211 4.55 15.68 15.43
C GLY A 211 4.67 16.35 14.07
N SER A 212 5.81 16.16 13.41
CA SER A 212 6.07 16.65 12.05
C SER A 212 6.53 15.51 11.16
N LEU A 213 6.15 15.58 9.88
CA LEU A 213 6.71 14.71 8.85
C LEU A 213 8.18 15.09 8.55
N PRO A 214 8.99 14.18 7.99
CA PRO A 214 10.33 14.52 7.51
C PRO A 214 10.28 15.63 6.44
N PRO A 215 11.34 16.47 6.32
CA PRO A 215 11.37 17.56 5.34
C PRO A 215 11.24 17.14 3.88
N SER A 216 11.50 15.86 3.57
CA SER A 216 11.32 15.31 2.22
C SER A 216 9.86 15.04 1.86
N ALA A 217 8.95 14.98 2.83
CA ALA A 217 7.53 14.82 2.58
C ALA A 217 6.86 16.18 2.31
N PRO A 218 5.84 16.26 1.43
CA PRO A 218 5.07 17.48 1.23
C PRO A 218 4.46 17.99 2.55
N ALA A 219 4.68 19.27 2.86
CA ALA A 219 4.28 19.85 4.15
C ALA A 219 2.76 19.89 4.36
N ASP A 220 1.98 19.98 3.28
CA ASP A 220 0.52 20.02 3.28
C ASP A 220 -0.15 18.64 3.24
N LEU A 221 0.62 17.57 3.05
CA LEU A 221 0.11 16.19 2.97
C LEU A 221 -0.81 15.81 4.15
N PRO A 222 -0.46 16.03 5.43
CA PRO A 222 -1.33 15.63 6.55
C PRO A 222 -2.70 16.30 6.46
N GLY A 223 -2.71 17.63 6.23
CA GLY A 223 -3.92 18.42 6.13
C GLY A 223 -4.79 18.01 4.93
N LEU A 224 -4.17 17.86 3.75
CA LEU A 224 -4.86 17.45 2.53
C LEU A 224 -5.39 16.02 2.60
N LEU A 225 -4.64 15.09 3.19
CA LEU A 225 -5.10 13.71 3.37
C LEU A 225 -6.34 13.67 4.26
N ALA A 226 -6.32 14.40 5.38
CA ALA A 226 -7.47 14.45 6.28
C ALA A 226 -8.68 15.14 5.66
N GLU A 227 -8.48 16.22 4.91
CA GLU A 227 -9.55 16.95 4.25
C GLU A 227 -10.18 16.15 3.11
N ILE A 228 -9.38 15.66 2.16
CA ILE A 228 -9.86 14.85 1.05
C ILE A 228 -10.46 13.55 1.59
N GLY A 229 -9.82 12.89 2.56
CA GLY A 229 -10.33 11.69 3.20
C GLY A 229 -11.74 11.88 3.79
N ARG A 230 -12.00 12.98 4.49
CA ARG A 230 -13.34 13.33 5.01
C ARG A 230 -14.36 13.54 3.90
N LEU A 231 -14.01 14.32 2.86
CA LEU A 231 -14.90 14.52 1.70
C LEU A 231 -15.26 13.18 1.03
N ARG A 232 -14.29 12.28 0.89
CA ARG A 232 -14.51 10.95 0.30
C ARG A 232 -15.35 10.04 1.17
N LEU A 233 -15.23 10.10 2.50
CA LEU A 233 -16.12 9.41 3.42
C LEU A 233 -17.57 9.91 3.30
N GLU A 234 -17.78 11.22 3.13
CA GLU A 234 -19.11 11.75 2.84
C GLU A 234 -19.66 11.22 1.51
N ARG A 235 -18.80 11.09 0.47
CA ARG A 235 -19.22 10.51 -0.81
C ARG A 235 -19.60 9.04 -0.66
N GLU A 236 -18.88 8.31 0.17
CA GLU A 236 -19.20 6.94 0.54
C GLU A 236 -20.56 6.83 1.23
N ALA A 237 -20.81 7.66 2.25
CA ALA A 237 -22.10 7.66 2.93
C ALA A 237 -23.25 8.04 1.97
N ALA A 238 -23.05 9.04 1.11
CA ALA A 238 -24.05 9.49 0.15
C ALA A 238 -24.43 8.42 -0.89
N ARG A 239 -23.49 7.54 -1.27
CA ARG A 239 -23.75 6.39 -2.16
C ARG A 239 -24.22 5.13 -1.41
N GLY A 240 -24.49 5.22 -0.10
CA GLY A 240 -24.92 4.10 0.74
C GLY A 240 -23.82 3.08 1.04
N GLY A 241 -22.54 3.47 0.90
CA GLY A 241 -21.41 2.64 1.26
C GLY A 241 -21.30 2.46 2.77
N ILE A 242 -20.86 1.28 3.18
CA ILE A 242 -20.75 0.89 4.59
C ILE A 242 -19.30 0.51 4.86
N SER A 243 -18.68 1.19 5.81
CA SER A 243 -17.37 0.86 6.36
C SER A 243 -17.53 0.49 7.83
N MET A 244 -17.14 -0.73 8.21
CA MET A 244 -17.21 -1.19 9.60
C MET A 244 -15.97 -0.72 10.37
N THR A 245 -16.16 0.16 11.35
CA THR A 245 -15.09 0.62 12.24
C THR A 245 -15.03 -0.26 13.50
N THR A 246 -14.86 -1.57 13.32
CA THR A 246 -14.67 -2.50 14.44
C THR A 246 -13.18 -2.59 14.79
N PRO A 247 -12.79 -2.72 16.08
CA PRO A 247 -11.42 -2.99 16.45
C PRO A 247 -10.88 -4.20 15.70
N GLU A 248 -9.70 -4.06 15.10
CA GLU A 248 -9.03 -5.14 14.39
C GLU A 248 -8.40 -6.11 15.38
N GLN A 249 -8.51 -7.41 15.07
CA GLN A 249 -7.78 -8.45 15.77
C GLN A 249 -6.36 -8.54 15.23
N VAL A 250 -5.38 -8.50 16.12
CA VAL A 250 -3.96 -8.60 15.79
C VAL A 250 -3.33 -9.69 16.65
N ILE A 251 -2.49 -10.53 16.04
CA ILE A 251 -1.72 -11.52 16.78
C ILE A 251 -0.31 -10.96 17.00
N GLU A 252 0.03 -10.70 18.26
CA GLU A 252 1.35 -10.26 18.69
C GLU A 252 2.24 -11.46 18.98
N VAL A 253 3.44 -11.45 18.42
CA VAL A 253 4.50 -12.40 18.78
C VAL A 253 5.16 -11.91 20.07
N ALA A 254 5.04 -12.67 21.16
CA ALA A 254 5.66 -12.32 22.42
C ALA A 254 7.18 -12.49 22.33
N GLY A 255 7.92 -11.43 22.69
CA GLY A 255 9.38 -11.39 22.66
C GLY A 255 10.01 -12.52 23.48
N THR A 256 11.20 -12.93 23.08
CA THR A 256 11.99 -14.04 23.65
C THR A 256 12.04 -14.01 25.17
N ALA A 257 11.80 -15.17 25.78
CA ALA A 257 12.11 -15.40 27.19
C ALA A 257 13.63 -15.39 27.39
N GLY A 258 14.24 -14.21 27.57
CA GLY A 258 15.67 -14.11 27.88
C GLY A 258 16.30 -12.75 27.60
N THR A 259 16.12 -11.80 28.53
CA THR A 259 17.20 -10.95 29.09
C THR A 259 16.61 -10.06 30.18
N ARG A 260 16.72 -10.51 31.44
CA ARG A 260 16.78 -9.58 32.57
C ARG A 260 18.12 -8.87 32.51
N GLU A 261 18.10 -7.59 32.88
CA GLU A 261 19.23 -6.68 33.03
C GLU A 261 20.50 -7.35 33.58
N ALA A 262 21.61 -7.20 32.86
CA ALA A 262 22.94 -7.24 33.44
C ALA A 262 23.85 -6.26 32.69
N ALA A 263 24.23 -5.19 33.39
CA ALA A 263 25.30 -4.31 33.00
C ALA A 263 26.62 -5.09 32.90
N GLY A 264 27.38 -4.93 31.82
CA GLY A 264 28.70 -5.55 31.68
C GLY A 264 29.29 -5.42 30.28
N THR A 265 30.40 -4.68 30.20
CA THR A 265 31.27 -4.38 29.05
C THR A 265 31.62 -5.57 28.16
N ALA A 266 31.62 -5.38 26.83
CA ALA A 266 32.27 -6.29 25.87
C ALA A 266 33.04 -5.48 24.80
N GLY A 267 34.31 -5.85 24.60
CA GLY A 267 35.21 -5.33 23.57
C GLY A 267 35.04 -6.04 22.21
N PRO A 268 35.83 -5.65 21.20
CA PRO A 268 35.59 -6.04 19.80
C PRO A 268 36.38 -7.30 19.42
N ASP A 269 35.78 -8.10 18.53
CA ASP A 269 36.38 -8.96 17.49
C ASP A 269 35.79 -10.38 17.45
N GLY A 270 35.13 -10.71 16.33
CA GLY A 270 34.75 -12.07 15.95
C GLY A 270 33.45 -12.15 15.11
N PRO A 271 33.48 -12.64 13.85
CA PRO A 271 32.31 -12.74 12.98
C PRO A 271 31.63 -14.10 13.13
N ASP A 272 30.29 -14.10 13.25
CA ASP A 272 29.45 -15.23 12.84
C ASP A 272 28.01 -14.74 12.65
N ALA A 273 27.63 -14.56 11.38
CA ALA A 273 26.27 -14.35 10.96
C ALA A 273 25.55 -15.71 10.94
N SER A 274 25.00 -16.10 12.09
CA SER A 274 23.92 -17.07 12.15
C SER A 274 22.60 -16.31 12.17
N ASP A 275 21.68 -16.72 11.30
CA ASP A 275 20.33 -16.15 11.17
C ASP A 275 19.60 -16.36 12.50
N GLY A 276 19.60 -15.31 13.33
CA GLY A 276 19.13 -15.32 14.70
C GLY A 276 17.61 -15.26 14.78
N SER A 277 16.91 -16.21 14.16
CA SER A 277 15.48 -16.43 14.44
C SER A 277 15.36 -17.14 15.78
N SER A 278 15.44 -16.36 16.86
CA SER A 278 15.07 -16.84 18.18
C SER A 278 13.58 -17.18 18.17
N ALA A 279 13.24 -18.44 18.48
CA ALA A 279 11.86 -18.88 18.53
C ALA A 279 11.03 -17.98 19.44
N PRO A 280 9.80 -17.60 19.04
CA PRO A 280 8.99 -16.68 19.81
C PRO A 280 8.66 -17.28 21.18
N ALA A 281 8.47 -16.44 22.21
CA ALA A 281 8.08 -16.94 23.53
C ALA A 281 6.60 -17.35 23.59
N GLY A 282 5.79 -16.88 22.63
CA GLY A 282 4.39 -17.24 22.47
C GLY A 282 3.67 -16.31 21.50
N TYR A 283 2.39 -16.56 21.28
CA TYR A 283 1.50 -15.70 20.48
C TYR A 283 0.38 -15.16 21.36
N ARG A 284 -0.01 -13.91 21.15
CA ARG A 284 -1.03 -13.23 21.94
C ARG A 284 -2.05 -12.54 21.04
N LEU A 285 -3.34 -12.76 21.29
CA LEU A 285 -4.39 -11.99 20.64
C LEU A 285 -4.52 -10.62 21.32
N ALA A 286 -4.41 -9.58 20.51
CA ALA A 286 -4.60 -8.18 20.85
C ALA A 286 -5.64 -7.54 19.92
N TYR A 287 -6.16 -6.38 20.34
CA TYR A 287 -7.10 -5.60 19.53
C TYR A 287 -6.54 -4.20 19.33
N ARG A 288 -6.58 -3.70 18.09
CA ARG A 288 -6.18 -2.32 17.76
C ARG A 288 -7.34 -1.54 17.15
N VAL A 289 -7.36 -0.25 17.43
CA VAL A 289 -8.23 0.70 16.72
C VAL A 289 -7.36 1.41 15.69
N PRO A 290 -7.67 1.27 14.38
CA PRO A 290 -6.96 2.00 13.33
C PRO A 290 -6.99 3.51 13.56
N VAL A 291 -5.93 4.20 13.17
CA VAL A 291 -5.92 5.66 13.21
C VAL A 291 -6.73 6.24 12.05
N PRO A 292 -7.36 7.43 12.18
CA PRO A 292 -8.11 8.05 11.09
C PRO A 292 -7.34 8.16 9.77
N ALA A 293 -6.03 8.40 9.81
CA ALA A 293 -5.16 8.44 8.64
C ALA A 293 -5.21 7.17 7.79
N GLU A 294 -5.40 5.98 8.39
CA GLU A 294 -5.56 4.72 7.67
C GLU A 294 -6.83 4.75 6.80
N GLN A 295 -7.94 5.21 7.37
CA GLN A 295 -9.21 5.31 6.64
C GLN A 295 -9.16 6.38 5.55
N TYR A 296 -8.49 7.51 5.81
CA TYR A 296 -8.31 8.55 4.79
C TYR A 296 -7.48 8.05 3.61
N ASN A 297 -6.36 7.36 3.86
CA ASN A 297 -5.55 6.76 2.80
C ASN A 297 -6.32 5.69 2.03
N ALA A 298 -7.08 4.83 2.73
CA ALA A 298 -7.92 3.82 2.11
C ALA A 298 -8.97 4.42 1.17
N GLN A 299 -9.53 5.60 1.48
CA GLN A 299 -10.44 6.30 0.58
C GLN A 299 -9.75 6.80 -0.70
N ILE A 300 -8.45 7.11 -0.66
CA ILE A 300 -7.66 7.44 -1.87
C ILE A 300 -7.46 6.18 -2.73
N SER A 301 -7.13 5.03 -2.12
CA SER A 301 -7.05 3.74 -2.83
C SER A 301 -8.39 3.37 -3.47
N LEU A 302 -9.49 3.51 -2.73
CA LEU A 302 -10.84 3.19 -3.18
C LEU A 302 -11.29 4.11 -4.32
N LEU A 303 -11.00 5.40 -4.22
CA LEU A 303 -11.20 6.39 -5.28
C LEU A 303 -10.52 5.97 -6.59
N THR A 304 -9.24 5.59 -6.51
CA THR A 304 -8.46 5.12 -7.67
C THR A 304 -9.05 3.83 -8.26
N GLY A 305 -9.44 2.88 -7.40
CA GLY A 305 -10.10 1.64 -7.83
C GLY A 305 -11.42 1.88 -8.56
N MET A 306 -12.23 2.86 -8.12
CA MET A 306 -13.44 3.25 -8.84
C MET A 306 -13.15 3.85 -10.20
N CYS A 307 -12.10 4.66 -10.32
CA CYS A 307 -11.69 5.23 -11.61
C CYS A 307 -11.24 4.13 -12.57
N ALA A 308 -10.46 3.15 -12.08
CA ALA A 308 -10.07 1.98 -12.86
C ALA A 308 -11.28 1.15 -13.32
N ALA A 309 -12.22 0.88 -12.43
CA ALA A 309 -13.44 0.15 -12.76
C ALA A 309 -14.27 0.88 -13.83
N ARG A 310 -14.41 2.21 -13.75
CA ARG A 310 -15.11 3.01 -14.78
C ARG A 310 -14.45 2.86 -16.15
N ILE A 311 -13.13 3.00 -16.23
CA ILE A 311 -12.38 2.83 -17.50
C ILE A 311 -12.59 1.42 -18.07
N MET A 312 -12.50 0.39 -17.24
CA MET A 312 -12.70 -1.00 -17.68
C MET A 312 -14.13 -1.24 -18.21
N VAL A 313 -15.15 -0.69 -17.54
CA VAL A 313 -16.55 -0.79 -17.97
C VAL A 313 -16.78 -0.05 -19.29
N GLU A 314 -16.28 1.18 -19.41
CA GLU A 314 -16.41 2.01 -20.63
C GLU A 314 -15.73 1.36 -21.85
N CYS A 315 -14.55 0.78 -21.65
CA CYS A 315 -13.81 0.08 -22.70
C CYS A 315 -14.36 -1.33 -23.00
N GLY A 316 -15.23 -1.88 -22.14
CA GLY A 316 -15.75 -3.25 -22.26
C GLY A 316 -14.70 -4.35 -22.04
N VAL A 317 -13.56 -4.04 -21.41
CA VAL A 317 -12.46 -4.97 -21.15
C VAL A 317 -11.87 -4.69 -19.77
N GLY A 318 -11.85 -5.69 -18.90
CA GLY A 318 -11.23 -5.61 -17.59
C GLY A 318 -11.69 -6.71 -16.62
N ILE A 319 -11.22 -6.62 -15.38
CA ILE A 319 -11.59 -7.52 -14.28
C ILE A 319 -12.25 -6.68 -13.20
N LEU A 320 -13.48 -7.05 -12.82
CA LEU A 320 -14.26 -6.34 -11.81
C LEU A 320 -14.54 -7.27 -10.62
N ARG A 321 -14.50 -6.70 -9.42
CA ARG A 321 -15.00 -7.34 -8.20
C ARG A 321 -16.39 -6.80 -7.89
N THR A 322 -17.38 -7.69 -7.81
CA THR A 322 -18.76 -7.34 -7.47
C THR A 322 -19.17 -7.96 -6.15
N LEU A 323 -20.03 -7.28 -5.39
CA LEU A 323 -20.66 -7.81 -4.19
C LEU A 323 -22.18 -7.87 -4.44
N PRO A 324 -22.81 -9.05 -4.50
CA PRO A 324 -24.26 -9.14 -4.62
C PRO A 324 -24.94 -8.60 -3.34
N PRO A 325 -26.22 -8.19 -3.42
CA PRO A 325 -26.99 -7.84 -2.23
C PRO A 325 -27.00 -8.99 -1.21
N ALA A 326 -26.99 -8.65 0.08
CA ALA A 326 -27.20 -9.63 1.14
C ALA A 326 -28.58 -10.30 0.97
N ARG A 327 -28.64 -11.61 1.22
CA ARG A 327 -29.89 -12.36 1.13
C ARG A 327 -30.70 -12.14 2.41
N PRO A 328 -32.04 -12.33 2.38
CA PRO A 328 -32.88 -12.20 3.58
C PRO A 328 -32.42 -13.05 4.78
N GLU A 329 -31.76 -14.19 4.51
CA GLU A 329 -31.20 -15.10 5.52
C GLU A 329 -29.86 -14.66 6.12
N ASP A 330 -29.21 -13.64 5.56
CA ASP A 330 -27.96 -13.07 6.08
C ASP A 330 -28.22 -11.96 7.13
N TYR A 331 -29.49 -11.62 7.40
CA TYR A 331 -29.95 -10.58 8.36
C TYR A 331 -30.44 -11.15 9.70
#